data_AF-A0A7W2TL31-F1
#
_entry.id   AF-A0A7W2TL31-F1
#
_cell.length_a   1.000
_cell.length_b   1.000
_cell.length_c   1.000
_cell.angle_alpha   90.00
_cell.angle_beta   90.00
_cell.angle_gamma   90.00
#
_symmetry.space_group_name_H-M   'P 1'
#
loop_
_entity.id
_entity.type
_entity.pdbx_description
1 polymer ?
#
loop_
_entity_poly.entity_id
_entity_poly.type
_entity_poly.pdbx_seq_one_letter_code
_entity_poly.pdbx_strand_id
1 'polypeptide(L)'
;MKAVYFSLIFILLNGCAIGNAPFAERMDYKIGTKVPFLDPTRYGDSGDLIRADYLISGKGFTHISKNENGDIVQHWFYSEVLPTHSMKEWVGKCKVFYVVDPKTNIIKSWDYDKGANPESCRDWL
;
A
#
# COMPACT_ATOMS: atom_id res chain seq x y z
N MET A 1 -39.49 13.30 -31.57
CA MET A 1 -38.95 13.59 -30.23
C MET A 1 -39.07 12.35 -29.31
N LYS A 2 -38.40 11.24 -29.62
CA LYS A 2 -38.38 10.04 -28.74
C LYS A 2 -37.04 9.29 -28.78
N ALA A 3 -36.25 9.48 -29.84
CA ALA A 3 -34.96 8.80 -30.03
C ALA A 3 -33.77 9.45 -29.26
N VAL A 4 -33.87 10.72 -28.86
CA VAL A 4 -32.74 11.44 -28.24
C VAL A 4 -32.57 11.12 -26.74
N TYR A 5 -33.65 10.68 -26.06
CA TYR A 5 -33.61 10.37 -24.63
C TYR A 5 -33.00 9.00 -24.31
N PHE A 6 -32.91 8.08 -25.28
CA PHE A 6 -32.42 6.73 -25.02
C PHE A 6 -30.89 6.64 -25.02
N SER A 7 -30.21 7.57 -25.68
CA SER A 7 -28.73 7.58 -25.77
C SER A 7 -28.04 8.20 -24.54
N LEU A 8 -28.75 8.99 -23.71
CA LEU A 8 -28.15 9.61 -22.51
C LEU A 8 -27.99 8.64 -21.33
N ILE A 9 -28.73 7.52 -21.33
CA ILE A 9 -28.73 6.56 -20.21
C ILE A 9 -27.47 5.66 -20.22
N PHE A 10 -26.86 5.41 -21.39
CA PHE A 10 -25.67 4.56 -21.50
C PHE A 10 -24.36 5.25 -21.07
N ILE A 11 -24.34 6.59 -20.98
CA ILE A 11 -23.12 7.33 -20.60
C ILE A 11 -22.95 7.38 -19.07
N LEU A 12 -24.04 7.22 -18.31
CA LEU A 12 -24.03 7.29 -16.83
C LEU A 12 -23.69 5.96 -16.14
N LEU A 13 -23.54 4.86 -16.88
CA LEU A 13 -23.18 3.55 -16.31
C LEU A 13 -21.67 3.26 -16.33
N ASN A 14 -20.85 4.14 -16.91
CA ASN A 14 -19.39 4.12 -16.72
C ASN A 14 -19.00 4.86 -15.44
N GLY A 15 -19.77 4.69 -14.37
CA GLY A 15 -19.29 5.01 -13.03
C GLY A 15 -18.06 4.15 -12.83
N CYS A 16 -16.88 4.78 -12.80
CA CYS A 16 -15.62 4.11 -12.52
C CYS A 16 -15.80 3.35 -11.20
N ALA A 17 -16.04 2.05 -11.30
CA ALA A 17 -15.60 1.13 -10.27
C ALA A 17 -14.07 1.26 -10.28
N ILE A 18 -13.56 2.26 -9.55
CA ILE A 18 -12.21 2.26 -9.05
C ILE A 18 -12.22 1.15 -8.01
N GLY A 19 -12.36 -0.09 -8.48
CA GLY A 19 -12.25 -1.28 -7.68
C GLY A 19 -10.84 -1.24 -7.11
N ASN A 20 -10.73 -1.46 -5.81
CA ASN A 20 -9.45 -1.63 -5.14
C ASN A 20 -8.62 -2.65 -5.93
N ALA A 21 -7.68 -2.16 -6.74
CA ALA A 21 -6.70 -3.02 -7.38
C ALA A 21 -5.99 -3.80 -6.26
N PRO A 22 -5.69 -5.10 -6.42
CA PRO A 22 -4.92 -5.87 -5.45
C PRO A 22 -3.70 -5.08 -4.94
N PHE A 23 -3.35 -5.27 -3.66
CA PHE A 23 -2.25 -4.53 -3.03
C PHE A 23 -0.95 -4.58 -3.84
N ALA A 24 -0.61 -5.76 -4.36
CA ALA A 24 0.57 -5.95 -5.19
C ALA A 24 0.54 -5.08 -6.47
N GLU A 25 -0.57 -5.03 -7.20
CA GLU A 25 -0.69 -4.21 -8.41
C GLU A 25 -0.47 -2.72 -8.11
N ARG A 26 -1.03 -2.21 -7.00
CA ARG A 26 -0.79 -0.81 -6.58
C ARG A 26 0.67 -0.53 -6.26
N MET A 27 1.37 -1.52 -5.70
CA MET A 27 2.78 -1.41 -5.38
C MET A 27 3.65 -1.48 -6.65
N ASP A 28 3.27 -2.31 -7.62
CA ASP A 28 3.92 -2.37 -8.94
C ASP A 28 3.83 -1.03 -9.67
N TYR A 29 2.68 -0.34 -9.59
CA TYR A 29 2.54 1.02 -10.13
C TYR A 29 3.46 2.07 -9.47
N LYS A 30 4.11 1.77 -8.34
CA LYS A 30 5.11 2.66 -7.72
C LYS A 30 6.50 2.48 -8.33
N ILE A 31 6.81 1.34 -8.94
CA ILE A 31 8.11 1.09 -9.56
C ILE A 31 8.34 2.13 -10.68
N GLY A 32 9.54 2.69 -10.73
CA GLY A 32 9.91 3.76 -11.67
C GLY A 32 9.49 5.16 -11.22
N THR A 33 8.74 5.31 -10.12
CA THR A 33 8.40 6.61 -9.54
C THR A 33 9.37 7.03 -8.44
N LYS A 34 9.46 8.33 -8.15
CA LYS A 34 10.27 8.84 -7.04
C LYS A 34 9.59 8.56 -5.71
N VAL A 35 10.37 8.16 -4.70
CA VAL A 35 9.84 8.07 -3.34
C VAL A 35 9.42 9.45 -2.83
N PRO A 36 8.29 9.55 -2.11
CA PRO A 36 7.80 10.83 -1.60
C PRO A 36 8.66 11.34 -0.44
N PHE A 37 9.29 10.44 0.32
CA PHE A 37 10.04 10.74 1.52
C PHE A 37 11.35 9.93 1.56
N LEU A 38 12.40 10.51 2.15
CA LEU A 38 13.71 9.88 2.32
C LEU A 38 14.11 9.74 3.79
N ASP A 39 13.26 10.24 4.70
CA ASP A 39 13.52 10.25 6.13
C ASP A 39 12.29 9.67 6.85
N PRO A 40 12.44 8.55 7.57
CA PRO A 40 11.34 7.93 8.33
C PRO A 40 10.87 8.80 9.51
N THR A 41 11.71 9.70 10.01
CA THR A 41 11.39 10.56 11.17
C THR A 41 10.60 11.82 10.79
N ARG A 42 10.43 12.10 9.48
CA ARG A 42 9.84 13.34 8.97
C ARG A 42 8.47 13.68 9.56
N TYR A 43 7.68 12.67 9.94
CA TYR A 43 6.31 12.85 10.43
C TYR A 43 6.11 12.43 11.89
N GLY A 44 7.18 12.10 12.64
CA GLY A 44 7.04 11.41 13.93
C GLY A 44 6.40 10.03 13.79
N ASP A 45 6.23 9.28 14.89
CA ASP A 45 5.58 7.96 14.88
C ASP A 45 4.13 8.06 14.37
N SER A 46 3.93 7.94 13.06
CA SER A 46 2.66 8.10 12.36
C SER A 46 1.82 6.81 12.37
N GLY A 47 1.95 6.02 13.43
CA GLY A 47 1.62 4.59 13.45
C GLY A 47 0.14 4.22 13.38
N ASP A 48 -0.77 5.06 13.88
CA ASP A 48 -2.14 4.59 14.16
C ASP A 48 -3.20 5.53 13.58
N LEU A 49 -3.54 5.33 12.31
CA LEU A 49 -4.64 6.06 11.67
C LEU A 49 -5.99 5.38 11.94
N ILE A 50 -6.01 4.06 12.15
CA ILE A 50 -7.21 3.26 12.41
C ILE A 50 -6.88 2.17 13.44
N ARG A 51 -7.68 2.10 14.52
CA ARG A 51 -7.64 1.00 15.49
C ARG A 51 -9.04 0.45 15.69
N ALA A 52 -9.25 -0.79 15.27
CA ALA A 52 -10.46 -1.58 15.48
C ALA A 52 -10.11 -2.85 16.28
N ASP A 53 -11.14 -3.55 16.79
CA ASP A 53 -10.94 -4.79 17.56
C ASP A 53 -10.22 -5.90 16.77
N TYR A 54 -10.22 -5.80 15.44
CA TYR A 54 -9.63 -6.78 14.53
C TYR A 54 -8.50 -6.22 13.65
N LEU A 55 -8.16 -4.93 13.75
CA LEU A 55 -7.23 -4.26 12.84
C LEU A 55 -6.50 -3.10 13.50
N ILE A 56 -5.18 -3.08 13.34
CA ILE A 56 -4.35 -1.88 13.52
C ILE A 56 -3.92 -1.47 12.12
N SER A 57 -4.24 -0.26 11.66
CA SER A 57 -3.88 0.20 10.32
C SER A 57 -3.33 1.63 10.36
N GLY A 58 -2.29 1.84 9.58
CA GLY A 58 -1.53 3.07 9.52
C GLY A 58 -0.28 2.87 8.67
N LYS A 59 -0.15 3.66 7.60
CA LYS A 59 1.04 3.63 6.76
C LYS A 59 2.18 4.35 7.48
N GLY A 60 3.12 3.59 8.03
CA GLY A 60 4.30 4.09 8.71
C GLY A 60 5.59 3.80 7.95
N PHE A 61 6.37 4.84 7.65
CA PHE A 61 7.77 4.68 7.23
C PHE A 61 8.61 4.41 8.48
N THR A 62 9.03 3.17 8.67
CA THR A 62 9.62 2.74 9.94
C THR A 62 11.11 3.04 10.04
N HIS A 63 11.90 2.59 9.06
CA HIS A 63 13.35 2.74 9.06
C HIS A 63 13.94 2.52 7.67
N ILE A 64 15.23 2.84 7.52
CA ILE A 64 16.01 2.63 6.31
C ILE A 64 17.13 1.64 6.61
N SER A 65 17.41 0.75 5.66
CA SER A 65 18.64 -0.04 5.61
C SER A 65 19.33 0.15 4.25
N LYS A 66 20.48 -0.51 4.05
CA LYS A 66 21.17 -0.57 2.75
C LYS A 66 21.35 -2.02 2.34
N ASN A 67 21.10 -2.32 1.07
CA ASN A 67 21.41 -3.63 0.52
C ASN A 67 22.89 -3.72 0.08
N GLU A 68 23.30 -4.91 -0.37
CA GLU A 68 24.67 -5.18 -0.83
C GLU A 68 25.09 -4.33 -2.05
N ASN A 69 24.12 -3.88 -2.85
CA ASN A 69 24.35 -3.01 -4.00
C ASN A 69 24.50 -1.52 -3.62
N GLY A 70 24.40 -1.20 -2.32
CA GLY A 70 24.46 0.17 -1.81
C GLY A 70 23.16 0.96 -2.00
N ASP A 71 22.06 0.30 -2.41
CA ASP A 71 20.75 0.95 -2.54
C ASP A 71 20.14 1.24 -1.17
N ILE A 72 19.27 2.24 -1.14
CA ILE A 72 18.45 2.53 0.03
C ILE A 72 17.30 1.52 0.06
N VAL A 73 17.09 0.86 1.20
CA VAL A 73 15.93 0.01 1.44
C VAL A 73 15.02 0.69 2.44
N GLN A 74 13.85 1.16 2.01
CA GLN A 74 12.87 1.82 2.88
C GLN A 74 11.85 0.81 3.39
N HIS A 75 11.72 0.65 4.71
CA HIS A 75 10.82 -0.32 5.32
C HIS A 75 9.53 0.32 5.82
N TRP A 76 8.40 -0.28 5.48
CA TRP A 76 7.07 0.27 5.70
C TRP A 76 6.16 -0.72 6.41
N PHE A 77 5.45 -0.23 7.43
CA PHE A 77 4.28 -0.88 8.00
C PHE A 77 3.03 -0.29 7.35
N TYR A 78 2.04 -1.11 7.05
CA TYR A 78 0.75 -0.66 6.52
C TYR A 78 -0.40 -1.01 7.46
N SER A 79 -0.43 -2.26 7.95
CA SER A 79 -1.49 -2.74 8.84
C SER A 79 -1.11 -4.04 9.54
N GLU A 80 -1.85 -4.39 10.58
CA GLU A 80 -1.84 -5.68 11.26
C GLU A 80 -3.28 -6.15 11.49
N VAL A 81 -3.62 -7.30 10.92
CA VAL A 81 -4.89 -7.97 11.17
C VAL A 81 -4.75 -8.81 12.42
N LEU A 82 -5.56 -8.50 13.43
CA LEU A 82 -5.49 -9.13 14.74
C LEU A 82 -6.15 -10.52 14.72
N PRO A 83 -5.77 -11.44 15.62
CA PRO A 83 -6.32 -12.80 15.67
C PRO A 83 -7.83 -12.89 15.88
N THR A 84 -8.45 -11.79 16.34
CA THR A 84 -9.89 -11.61 16.53
C THR A 84 -10.66 -11.50 15.21
N HIS A 85 -9.98 -11.27 14.07
CA HIS A 85 -10.61 -11.25 12.75
C HIS A 85 -11.21 -12.61 12.39
N SER A 86 -12.32 -12.62 11.63
CA SER A 86 -13.02 -13.84 11.21
C SER A 86 -12.19 -14.67 10.21
N MET A 87 -11.64 -14.01 9.20
CA MET A 87 -10.72 -14.59 8.21
C MET A 87 -9.33 -14.81 8.82
N LYS A 88 -8.95 -16.06 9.06
CA LYS A 88 -7.71 -16.42 9.78
C LYS A 88 -6.48 -16.34 8.89
N GLU A 89 -6.63 -16.58 7.61
CA GLU A 89 -5.59 -16.45 6.60
C GLU A 89 -5.06 -15.01 6.49
N TRP A 90 -5.86 -14.02 6.88
CA TRP A 90 -5.47 -12.60 6.85
C TRP A 90 -4.71 -12.18 8.11
N VAL A 91 -4.68 -12.99 9.17
CA VAL A 91 -4.07 -12.62 10.45
C VAL A 91 -2.56 -12.46 10.27
N GLY A 92 -2.02 -11.33 10.74
CA GLY A 92 -0.61 -10.99 10.61
C GLY A 92 -0.38 -9.56 10.17
N LYS A 93 0.89 -9.24 9.89
CA LYS A 93 1.34 -7.89 9.58
C LYS A 93 1.53 -7.71 8.08
N CYS A 94 0.99 -6.63 7.54
CA CYS A 94 1.41 -6.10 6.26
C CYS A 94 2.63 -5.20 6.43
N LYS A 95 3.80 -5.72 6.05
CA LYS A 95 5.05 -4.98 6.02
C LYS A 95 5.73 -5.19 4.69
N VAL A 96 6.28 -4.12 4.12
CA VAL A 96 6.92 -4.13 2.80
C VAL A 96 8.14 -3.24 2.81
N PHE A 97 9.07 -3.47 1.89
CA PHE A 97 10.16 -2.56 1.64
C PHE A 97 10.22 -2.09 0.19
N TYR A 98 10.74 -0.89 -0.03
CA TYR A 98 11.14 -0.39 -1.35
C TYR A 98 12.65 -0.45 -1.49
N VAL A 99 13.15 -0.92 -2.63
CA VAL A 99 14.54 -0.73 -3.04
C VAL A 99 14.61 0.55 -3.87
N VAL A 100 15.40 1.51 -3.41
CA VAL A 100 15.43 2.88 -3.93
C VAL A 100 16.84 3.22 -4.38
N ASP A 101 16.95 3.70 -5.61
CA ASP A 101 18.20 4.22 -6.14
C ASP A 101 18.63 5.47 -5.34
N PRO A 102 19.82 5.47 -4.71
CA PRO A 102 20.23 6.55 -3.81
C PRO A 102 20.56 7.86 -4.51
N LYS A 103 20.76 7.86 -5.84
CA LYS A 103 21.11 9.06 -6.62
C LYS A 103 19.87 9.74 -7.16
N THR A 104 18.93 8.95 -7.66
CA THR A 104 17.73 9.44 -8.36
C THR A 104 16.48 9.44 -7.47
N ASN A 105 16.52 8.72 -6.34
CA ASN A 105 15.41 8.45 -5.44
C ASN A 105 14.24 7.71 -6.10
N ILE A 106 14.52 6.97 -7.18
CA ILE A 106 13.53 6.17 -7.91
C ILE A 106 13.39 4.80 -7.26
N ILE A 107 12.15 4.34 -7.10
CA ILE A 107 11.83 2.99 -6.65
C ILE A 107 12.18 2.01 -7.78
N LYS A 108 13.12 1.11 -7.53
CA LYS A 108 13.54 0.08 -8.49
C LYS A 108 12.73 -1.20 -8.36
N SER A 109 12.36 -1.55 -7.13
CA SER A 109 11.53 -2.71 -6.81
C SER A 109 10.92 -2.56 -5.42
N TRP A 110 10.00 -3.46 -5.09
CA TRP A 110 9.44 -3.61 -3.76
C TRP A 110 9.27 -5.10 -3.46
N ASP A 111 9.18 -5.46 -2.18
CA ASP A 111 8.80 -6.80 -1.74
C ASP A 111 8.27 -6.75 -0.29
N TYR A 112 7.86 -7.90 0.24
CA TYR A 112 7.43 -8.07 1.62
C TYR A 112 8.60 -8.16 2.58
N ASP A 113 8.46 -7.49 3.73
CA ASP A 113 9.44 -7.57 4.81
C ASP A 113 9.37 -8.91 5.55
N LYS A 114 10.46 -9.28 6.22
CA LYS A 114 10.51 -10.51 7.01
C LYS A 114 9.38 -10.56 8.05
N GLY A 115 8.65 -11.67 8.08
CA GLY A 115 7.51 -11.87 8.98
C GLY A 115 6.28 -11.04 8.61
N ALA A 116 6.20 -10.55 7.38
CA ALA A 116 4.95 -10.11 6.80
C ALA A 116 4.07 -11.32 6.44
N ASN A 117 2.76 -11.11 6.48
CA ASN A 117 1.78 -11.98 5.83
C ASN A 117 1.21 -11.19 4.63
N PRO A 118 1.51 -11.59 3.37
CA PRO A 118 0.97 -10.94 2.18
C PRO A 118 -0.55 -10.84 2.17
N GLU A 119 -1.25 -11.83 2.74
CA GLU A 119 -2.71 -11.84 2.82
C GLU A 119 -3.27 -10.79 3.79
N SER A 120 -2.44 -10.25 4.69
CA SER A 120 -2.78 -9.12 5.55
C SER A 120 -2.69 -7.78 4.84
N CYS A 121 -2.03 -7.71 3.67
CA CYS A 121 -1.86 -6.49 2.88
C CYS A 121 -3.11 -6.23 2.04
N ARG A 122 -4.06 -5.51 2.65
CA ARG A 122 -5.37 -5.21 2.06
C ARG A 122 -5.67 -3.72 2.21
N ASP A 123 -6.56 -3.23 1.35
CA ASP A 123 -7.15 -1.91 1.56
C ASP A 123 -8.29 -2.01 2.54
N TRP A 124 -8.09 -1.41 3.69
CA TRP A 124 -9.10 -1.26 4.72
C TRP A 124 -9.75 0.11 4.49
N LEU A 125 -10.97 0.10 3.93
CA LEU A 125 -11.79 1.29 3.69
C LEU A 125 -12.35 1.86 4.99
#